data_AF-A0A933Z592-F1
#
_entry.id   AF-A0A933Z592-F1
#
_cell.length_a   1.000
_cell.length_b   1.000
_cell.length_c   1.000
_cell.angle_alpha   90.00
_cell.angle_beta   90.00
_cell.angle_gamma   90.00
#
_symmetry.space_group_name_H-M   'P 1'
#
loop_
_entity.id
_entity.type
_entity.pdbx_description
1 polymer ?
#
loop_
_entity_poly.entity_id
_entity_poly.type
_entity_poly.pdbx_seq_one_letter_code
_entity_poly.pdbx_strand_id
1 'polypeptide(L)'
;MALVPPHGGGALKPLLLTGAALEAEKKAAAGYKKLEITTREACDCFMMGIGAFTPLSGFMGQADWKGVCAEMKMANGVFWPIPITCSAGDEDGVNVGDKLALYCDEFGGLIATMDVTEKYEIDKVFEAKNVFRTDDKEHPGVQKVYEQKKFNIAGPVKVVSEGGFPDEYKGIYATPAETRAIFEKAGWTRIAAFQTRNPLHRSHEFLCKIAVEVMDGVIIHQILGKLKAGDIPADVRVNAINALVDNYFVKNTIVTKGYPMEMRYGGPREALLHAVFRQNYGCSHLIVGRDHAGVGDYYGPFDAQKIFLEIPAGSLVIKNLNIDWTFHCYKCGGMASLRTCPHGKEDRLLLSGTMVRKTLSEGGDLPAEFSRPEVVKILQAYYQSLEEKVEIKLHGAATGDVK
;
A
#
# COMPACT_ATOMS: atom_id res chain seq x y z
N MET A 1 -27.35 -4.59 5.89
CA MET A 1 -26.25 -4.12 6.76
C MET A 1 -25.51 -3.02 6.01
N ALA A 2 -24.81 -2.12 6.69
CA ALA A 2 -24.05 -1.03 6.06
C ALA A 2 -22.56 -1.37 5.96
N LEU A 3 -21.82 -0.67 5.11
CA LEU A 3 -20.35 -0.73 5.08
C LEU A 3 -19.76 -0.30 6.42
N VAL A 4 -18.51 -0.71 6.70
CA VAL A 4 -17.79 -0.23 7.88
C VAL A 4 -17.66 1.30 7.86
N PRO A 5 -17.79 1.97 9.02
CA PRO A 5 -17.61 3.42 9.09
C PRO A 5 -16.15 3.79 8.77
N PRO A 6 -15.91 4.98 8.20
CA PRO A 6 -14.56 5.53 8.12
C PRO A 6 -13.84 5.51 9.46
N HIS A 7 -12.51 5.42 9.40
CA HIS A 7 -11.66 5.44 10.58
C HIS A 7 -11.84 6.75 11.37
N GLY A 8 -11.89 6.65 12.70
CA GLY A 8 -12.27 7.76 13.59
C GLY A 8 -13.78 7.98 13.74
N GLY A 9 -14.63 7.19 13.07
CA GLY A 9 -16.09 7.13 13.31
C GLY A 9 -16.94 8.22 12.65
N GLY A 10 -16.33 9.17 11.93
CA GLY A 10 -17.03 10.22 11.19
C GLY A 10 -17.30 9.88 9.72
N ALA A 11 -17.67 10.90 8.94
CA ALA A 11 -17.69 10.80 7.47
C ALA A 11 -16.27 10.78 6.89
N LEU A 12 -16.13 10.35 5.63
CA LEU A 12 -14.88 10.54 4.89
C LEU A 12 -14.53 12.03 4.86
N LYS A 13 -13.24 12.33 5.01
CA LYS A 13 -12.70 13.68 5.05
C LYS A 13 -11.64 13.87 3.95
N PRO A 14 -12.05 13.92 2.67
CA PRO A 14 -11.13 14.25 1.59
C PRO A 14 -10.63 15.68 1.73
N LEU A 15 -9.33 15.89 1.49
CA LEU A 15 -8.70 17.22 1.49
C LEU A 15 -8.51 17.80 0.07
N LEU A 16 -8.93 17.07 -0.97
CA LEU A 16 -8.88 17.52 -2.36
C LEU A 16 -9.92 18.60 -2.61
N LEU A 17 -9.45 19.77 -3.05
CA LEU A 17 -10.32 20.86 -3.45
C LEU A 17 -10.89 20.60 -4.85
N THR A 18 -12.12 21.07 -5.07
CA THR A 18 -12.81 20.97 -6.37
C THR A 18 -13.47 22.31 -6.73
N GLY A 19 -13.80 22.49 -8.01
CA GLY A 19 -14.53 23.65 -8.52
C GLY A 19 -13.87 24.99 -8.18
N ALA A 20 -14.67 25.98 -7.77
CA ALA A 20 -14.18 27.34 -7.50
C ALA A 20 -13.15 27.42 -6.36
N ALA A 21 -13.23 26.53 -5.36
CA ALA A 21 -12.28 26.49 -4.26
C ALA A 21 -10.88 26.07 -4.74
N LEU A 22 -10.81 25.09 -5.65
CA LEU A 22 -9.57 24.65 -6.27
C LEU A 22 -8.88 25.79 -7.04
N GLU A 23 -9.63 26.47 -7.90
CA GLU A 23 -9.10 27.57 -8.73
C GLU A 23 -8.64 28.76 -7.87
N ALA A 24 -9.40 29.10 -6.81
CA ALA A 24 -9.01 30.13 -5.87
C ALA A 24 -7.71 29.80 -5.12
N GLU A 25 -7.58 28.56 -4.64
CA GLU A 25 -6.39 28.12 -3.91
C GLU A 25 -5.16 28.05 -4.82
N LYS A 26 -5.29 27.53 -6.05
CA LYS A 26 -4.20 27.53 -7.05
C LYS A 26 -3.71 28.94 -7.35
N LYS A 27 -4.61 29.92 -7.49
CA LYS A 27 -4.25 31.33 -7.68
C LYS A 27 -3.54 31.91 -6.45
N ALA A 28 -4.02 31.60 -5.25
CA ALA A 28 -3.42 32.08 -4.00
C ALA A 28 -2.03 31.48 -3.77
N ALA A 29 -1.82 30.21 -4.14
CA ALA A 29 -0.56 29.50 -4.00
C ALA A 29 0.62 30.17 -4.73
N ALA A 30 0.37 30.96 -5.77
CA ALA A 30 1.41 31.74 -6.46
C ALA A 30 2.08 32.79 -5.55
N GLY A 31 1.41 33.23 -4.48
CA GLY A 31 1.96 34.14 -3.48
C GLY A 31 2.49 33.44 -2.22
N TYR A 32 2.42 32.11 -2.14
CA TYR A 32 2.88 31.35 -0.99
C TYR A 32 4.36 31.00 -1.14
N LYS A 33 5.01 30.71 -0.01
CA LYS A 33 6.39 30.23 -0.03
C LYS A 33 6.43 28.84 -0.64
N LYS A 34 7.27 28.66 -1.66
CA LYS A 34 7.44 27.36 -2.32
C LYS A 34 8.28 26.43 -1.44
N LEU A 35 7.84 25.19 -1.26
CA LEU A 35 8.62 24.11 -0.66
C LEU A 35 8.61 22.90 -1.59
N GLU A 36 9.79 22.42 -1.98
CA GLU A 36 9.92 21.14 -2.68
C GLU A 36 9.77 19.99 -1.68
N ILE A 37 8.86 19.08 -2.00
CA ILE A 37 8.56 17.90 -1.19
C ILE A 37 8.94 16.62 -1.94
N THR A 38 9.22 15.58 -1.17
CA THR A 38 9.52 14.24 -1.70
C THR A 38 8.29 13.60 -2.34
N THR A 39 8.51 12.60 -3.19
CA THR A 39 7.43 11.79 -3.78
C THR A 39 6.58 11.08 -2.72
N ARG A 40 7.19 10.67 -1.60
CA ARG A 40 6.48 10.10 -0.45
C ARG A 40 5.49 11.09 0.15
N GLU A 41 5.95 12.31 0.42
CA GLU A 41 5.12 13.38 1.00
C GLU A 41 4.01 13.82 0.02
N ALA A 42 4.30 13.81 -1.28
CA ALA A 42 3.29 14.05 -2.30
C ALA A 42 2.23 12.94 -2.34
N CYS A 43 2.63 11.67 -2.27
CA CYS A 43 1.70 10.54 -2.16
C CYS A 43 0.85 10.63 -0.89
N ASP A 44 1.40 11.09 0.23
CA ASP A 44 0.63 11.32 1.45
C ASP A 44 -0.39 12.44 1.30
N CYS A 45 -0.04 13.51 0.57
CA CYS A 45 -1.00 14.52 0.16
C CYS A 45 -2.12 13.90 -0.69
N PHE A 46 -1.82 13.05 -1.69
CA PHE A 46 -2.85 12.39 -2.49
C PHE A 46 -3.76 11.50 -1.64
N MET A 47 -3.19 10.71 -0.72
CA MET A 47 -3.93 9.83 0.18
C MET A 47 -4.84 10.61 1.15
N MET A 48 -4.40 11.77 1.65
CA MET A 48 -5.26 12.69 2.40
C MET A 48 -6.30 13.36 1.48
N GLY A 49 -5.90 13.76 0.28
CA GLY A 49 -6.74 14.43 -0.72
C GLY A 49 -7.97 13.62 -1.06
N ILE A 50 -7.79 12.32 -1.31
CA ILE A 50 -8.89 11.41 -1.69
C ILE A 50 -9.66 10.90 -0.47
N GLY A 51 -9.22 11.25 0.75
CA GLY A 51 -9.83 10.82 2.01
C GLY A 51 -9.43 9.41 2.47
N ALA A 52 -8.44 8.78 1.83
CA ALA A 52 -7.95 7.47 2.24
C ALA A 52 -7.25 7.53 3.60
N PHE A 53 -6.68 8.68 3.95
CA PHE A 53 -6.11 8.97 5.27
C PHE A 53 -7.06 9.71 6.23
N THR A 54 -8.39 9.61 6.03
CA THR A 54 -9.37 10.05 7.04
C THR A 54 -9.01 9.42 8.40
N PRO A 55 -8.96 10.20 9.51
CA PRO A 55 -9.48 11.57 9.69
C PRO A 55 -8.44 12.70 9.62
N LEU A 56 -7.23 12.45 9.10
CA LEU A 56 -6.16 13.45 9.07
C LEU A 56 -6.60 14.73 8.35
N SER A 57 -6.16 15.88 8.88
CA SER A 57 -6.35 17.21 8.27
C SER A 57 -5.10 17.76 7.61
N GLY A 58 -3.98 17.06 7.71
CA GLY A 58 -2.68 17.52 7.24
C GLY A 58 -1.55 16.75 7.92
N PHE A 59 -0.34 17.30 7.84
CA PHE A 59 0.85 16.66 8.40
C PHE A 59 0.90 16.78 9.93
N MET A 60 1.43 15.75 10.57
CA MET A 60 1.40 15.57 12.03
C MET A 60 2.34 16.53 12.77
N GLY A 61 1.84 17.13 13.85
CA GLY A 61 2.65 17.86 14.83
C GLY A 61 3.49 16.94 15.72
N GLN A 62 4.34 17.50 16.57
CA GLN A 62 5.30 16.71 17.37
C GLN A 62 4.60 15.73 18.32
N ALA A 63 3.49 16.14 18.95
CA ALA A 63 2.74 15.28 19.87
C ALA A 63 2.13 14.08 19.14
N ASP A 64 1.51 14.30 17.98
CA ASP A 64 0.96 13.23 17.13
C ASP A 64 2.08 12.31 16.65
N TRP A 65 3.16 12.86 16.11
CA TRP A 65 4.31 12.07 15.65
C TRP A 65 4.89 11.19 16.76
N LYS A 66 5.11 11.75 17.95
CA LYS A 66 5.69 11.02 19.08
C LYS A 66 4.77 9.90 19.55
N GLY A 67 3.47 10.19 19.71
CA GLY A 67 2.46 9.22 20.12
C GLY A 67 2.22 8.13 19.07
N VAL A 68 2.24 8.48 17.78
CA VAL A 68 2.11 7.51 16.69
C VAL A 68 3.31 6.58 16.66
N CYS A 69 4.52 7.10 16.81
CA CYS A 69 5.73 6.29 16.92
C CYS A 69 5.66 5.33 18.11
N ALA A 70 5.43 5.84 19.33
CA ALA A 70 5.52 5.05 20.56
C ALA A 70 4.32 4.10 20.79
N GLU A 71 3.10 4.57 20.51
CA GLU A 71 1.86 3.96 20.99
C GLU A 71 0.84 3.70 19.88
N MET A 72 1.16 4.06 18.63
CA MET A 72 0.22 4.03 17.51
C MET A 72 -1.02 4.90 17.75
N LYS A 73 -0.84 6.04 18.42
CA LYS A 73 -1.95 6.87 18.87
C LYS A 73 -1.64 8.35 18.69
N MET A 74 -2.55 9.06 18.05
CA MET A 74 -2.51 10.52 17.93
C MET A 74 -2.83 11.18 19.29
N ALA A 75 -2.47 12.45 19.46
CA ALA A 75 -2.69 13.22 20.67
C ALA A 75 -4.18 13.34 21.05
N ASN A 76 -5.08 13.35 20.05
CA ASN A 76 -6.53 13.32 20.26
C ASN A 76 -7.09 11.93 20.62
N GLY A 77 -6.23 10.93 20.71
CA GLY A 77 -6.56 9.57 21.07
C GLY A 77 -6.94 8.63 19.94
N VAL A 78 -7.02 9.13 18.70
CA VAL A 78 -7.29 8.29 17.51
C VAL A 78 -6.10 7.38 17.25
N PHE A 79 -6.37 6.09 17.03
CA PHE A 79 -5.35 5.12 16.63
C PHE A 79 -4.76 5.50 15.26
N TRP A 80 -3.44 5.51 15.13
CA TRP A 80 -2.74 5.71 13.87
C TRP A 80 -1.36 5.04 13.87
N PRO A 81 -1.02 4.18 12.89
CA PRO A 81 0.12 3.27 13.01
C PRO A 81 1.43 3.70 12.34
N ILE A 82 1.48 4.75 11.52
CA ILE A 82 2.74 5.24 10.92
C ILE A 82 2.67 6.77 10.80
N PRO A 83 3.69 7.53 11.23
CA PRO A 83 3.65 8.99 11.13
C PRO A 83 3.50 9.48 9.68
N ILE A 84 2.66 10.49 9.49
CA ILE A 84 2.49 11.20 8.21
C ILE A 84 3.08 12.60 8.39
N THR A 85 4.33 12.79 7.97
CA THR A 85 5.13 14.00 8.21
C THR A 85 5.62 14.61 6.90
N CYS A 86 5.86 15.92 6.92
CA CYS A 86 6.52 16.66 5.85
C CYS A 86 7.78 17.30 6.42
N SER A 87 8.92 17.11 5.78
CA SER A 87 10.20 17.59 6.27
C SER A 87 10.65 18.89 5.59
N ALA A 88 11.36 19.74 6.33
CA ALA A 88 11.97 20.98 5.87
C ALA A 88 13.35 21.19 6.52
N GLY A 89 14.24 21.87 5.79
CA GLY A 89 15.59 22.20 6.19
C GLY A 89 15.71 23.64 6.67
N ASP A 90 16.91 24.03 7.09
CA ASP A 90 17.21 25.42 7.43
C ASP A 90 17.20 26.29 6.15
N GLU A 91 17.68 25.73 5.03
CA GLU A 91 17.74 26.34 3.71
C GLU A 91 16.38 26.66 3.09
N ASP A 92 15.32 25.95 3.48
CA ASP A 92 13.96 26.22 3.00
C ASP A 92 13.35 27.47 3.65
N GLY A 93 13.96 27.96 4.75
CA GLY A 93 13.54 29.18 5.44
C GLY A 93 12.09 29.17 5.97
N VAL A 94 11.52 27.99 6.22
CA VAL A 94 10.13 27.81 6.69
C VAL A 94 9.99 28.17 8.17
N ASN A 95 8.98 28.98 8.50
CA ASN A 95 8.62 29.41 9.85
C ASN A 95 7.17 29.06 10.19
N VAL A 96 6.88 28.96 11.49
CA VAL A 96 5.49 28.87 11.97
C VAL A 96 4.72 30.13 11.56
N GLY A 97 3.50 29.95 11.04
CA GLY A 97 2.66 31.01 10.47
C GLY A 97 2.82 31.20 8.96
N ASP A 98 3.82 30.57 8.33
CA ASP A 98 3.96 30.59 6.87
C ASP A 98 2.80 29.86 6.18
N LYS A 99 2.47 30.35 4.98
CA LYS A 99 1.68 29.59 4.01
C LYS A 99 2.61 29.03 2.96
N LEU A 100 2.53 27.71 2.79
CA LEU A 100 3.37 26.98 1.85
C LEU A 100 2.57 26.51 0.65
N ALA A 101 3.21 26.57 -0.51
CA ALA A 101 2.84 25.81 -1.69
C ALA A 101 3.81 24.63 -1.82
N LEU A 102 3.30 23.42 -1.71
CA LEU A 102 4.07 22.17 -1.73
C LEU A 102 4.19 21.68 -3.18
N TYR A 103 5.42 21.53 -3.66
CA TYR A 103 5.72 21.15 -5.04
C TYR A 103 6.43 19.81 -5.11
N CYS A 104 6.08 19.03 -6.14
CA CYS A 104 6.80 17.83 -6.52
C CYS A 104 6.85 17.76 -8.04
N ASP A 105 8.00 18.08 -8.64
CA ASP A 105 8.17 18.12 -10.10
C ASP A 105 7.85 16.76 -10.76
N GLU A 106 8.14 15.66 -10.06
CA GLU A 106 7.82 14.31 -10.53
C GLU A 106 6.32 14.05 -10.72
N PHE A 107 5.46 14.85 -10.09
CA PHE A 107 4.00 14.79 -10.19
C PHE A 107 3.40 16.06 -10.82
N GLY A 108 4.19 16.80 -11.60
CA GLY A 108 3.72 17.94 -12.38
C GLY A 108 3.66 19.26 -11.61
N GLY A 109 4.36 19.38 -10.48
CA GLY A 109 4.55 20.64 -9.77
C GLY A 109 3.65 20.78 -8.54
N LEU A 110 2.75 21.77 -8.53
CA LEU A 110 1.96 22.13 -7.34
C LEU A 110 1.03 20.98 -6.89
N ILE A 111 1.25 20.47 -5.68
CA ILE A 111 0.51 19.33 -5.13
C ILE A 111 -0.57 19.79 -4.14
N ALA A 112 -0.19 20.65 -3.21
CA ALA A 112 -1.03 21.07 -2.09
C ALA A 112 -0.57 22.41 -1.53
N THR A 113 -1.39 23.02 -0.70
CA THR A 113 -0.99 24.14 0.18
C THR A 113 -1.09 23.73 1.64
N MET A 114 -0.28 24.35 2.49
CA MET A 114 -0.25 24.10 3.94
C MET A 114 -0.09 25.40 4.72
N ASP A 115 -0.91 25.58 5.76
CA ASP A 115 -0.69 26.62 6.76
C ASP A 115 0.18 26.03 7.88
N VAL A 116 1.42 26.51 8.07
CA VAL A 116 2.36 25.94 9.04
C VAL A 116 1.98 26.34 10.46
N THR A 117 1.57 25.37 11.27
CA THR A 117 1.21 25.60 12.69
C THR A 117 2.32 25.18 13.63
N GLU A 118 3.23 24.31 13.19
CA GLU A 118 4.32 23.80 14.02
C GLU A 118 5.55 23.46 13.17
N LYS A 119 6.74 23.62 13.78
CA LYS A 119 8.03 23.20 13.22
C LYS A 119 8.85 22.61 14.37
N TYR A 120 9.29 21.37 14.23
CA TYR A 120 10.00 20.65 15.29
C TYR A 120 11.13 19.78 14.73
N GLU A 121 12.18 19.57 15.52
CA GLU A 121 13.29 18.70 15.14
C GLU A 121 12.90 17.23 15.30
N ILE A 122 13.23 16.42 14.28
CA ILE A 122 12.88 14.99 14.24
C ILE A 122 13.97 14.13 14.88
N ASP A 123 13.59 13.25 15.81
CA ASP A 123 14.45 12.15 16.24
C ASP A 123 14.28 10.95 15.30
N LYS A 124 15.13 10.91 14.26
CA LYS A 124 15.11 9.90 13.20
C LYS A 124 15.37 8.49 13.73
N VAL A 125 16.26 8.34 14.70
CA VAL A 125 16.59 7.03 15.31
C VAL A 125 15.37 6.51 16.07
N PHE A 126 14.69 7.39 16.81
CA PHE A 126 13.47 7.06 17.52
C PHE A 126 12.36 6.61 16.57
N GLU A 127 12.10 7.35 15.48
CA GLU A 127 11.11 6.94 14.49
C GLU A 127 11.49 5.60 13.85
N ALA A 128 12.74 5.44 13.42
CA ALA A 128 13.23 4.22 12.78
C ALA A 128 12.97 2.98 13.65
N LYS A 129 13.45 3.00 14.91
CA LYS A 129 13.30 1.86 15.83
C LYS A 129 11.85 1.54 16.15
N ASN A 130 11.02 2.56 16.38
CA ASN A 130 9.63 2.33 16.82
C ASN A 130 8.68 1.98 15.66
N VAL A 131 8.97 2.44 14.44
CA VAL A 131 8.12 2.16 13.26
C VAL A 131 8.59 0.90 12.52
N PHE A 132 9.90 0.70 12.37
CA PHE A 132 10.47 -0.36 11.53
C PHE A 132 11.14 -1.48 12.32
N ARG A 133 11.16 -1.41 13.67
CA ARG A 133 11.85 -2.36 14.56
C ARG A 133 13.37 -2.45 14.33
N THR A 134 13.94 -1.52 13.57
CA THR A 134 15.37 -1.43 13.25
C THR A 134 15.74 0.02 12.94
N ASP A 135 17.01 0.38 13.14
CA ASP A 135 17.63 1.63 12.65
C ASP A 135 18.65 1.38 11.53
N ASP A 136 18.64 0.18 10.94
CA ASP A 136 19.47 -0.18 9.80
C ASP A 136 19.08 0.62 8.54
N LYS A 137 20.04 1.35 7.97
CA LYS A 137 19.85 2.19 6.79
C LYS A 137 19.68 1.40 5.49
N GLU A 138 20.02 0.11 5.48
CA GLU A 138 19.73 -0.78 4.34
C GLU A 138 18.23 -1.09 4.22
N HIS A 139 17.45 -0.91 5.31
CA HIS A 139 16.00 -1.01 5.24
C HIS A 139 15.42 0.19 4.47
N PRO A 140 14.70 0.02 3.34
CA PRO A 140 14.27 1.13 2.49
C PRO A 140 13.39 2.18 3.18
N GLY A 141 12.52 1.75 4.09
CA GLY A 141 11.73 2.66 4.94
C GLY A 141 12.57 3.49 5.90
N VAL A 142 13.57 2.89 6.55
CA VAL A 142 14.47 3.55 7.49
C VAL A 142 15.39 4.52 6.75
N GLN A 143 15.91 4.12 5.59
CA GLN A 143 16.67 5.00 4.71
C GLN A 143 15.93 6.32 4.47
N LYS A 144 14.64 6.24 4.11
CA LYS A 144 13.79 7.43 3.91
C LYS A 144 13.60 8.27 5.16
N VAL A 145 13.55 7.67 6.35
CA VAL A 145 13.53 8.43 7.62
C VAL A 145 14.84 9.20 7.81
N TYR A 146 15.97 8.57 7.52
CA TYR A 146 17.28 9.22 7.61
C TYR A 146 17.48 10.34 6.58
N GLU A 147 16.86 10.20 5.40
CA GLU A 147 16.89 11.17 4.31
C GLU A 147 15.96 12.38 4.54
N GLN A 148 15.02 12.32 5.48
CA GLN A 148 14.20 13.49 5.84
C GLN A 148 15.09 14.68 6.20
N LYS A 149 14.62 15.90 5.93
CA LYS A 149 15.33 17.10 6.37
C LYS A 149 15.32 17.24 7.90
N LYS A 150 16.00 18.25 8.43
CA LYS A 150 16.24 18.42 9.88
C LYS A 150 14.96 18.60 10.70
N PHE A 151 13.97 19.28 10.15
CA PHE A 151 12.70 19.56 10.84
C PHE A 151 11.56 18.86 10.14
N ASN A 152 10.55 18.49 10.93
CA ASN A 152 9.21 18.26 10.43
C ASN A 152 8.38 19.54 10.61
N ILE A 153 7.52 19.80 9.64
CA ILE A 153 6.55 20.88 9.63
C ILE A 153 5.15 20.30 9.61
N ALA A 154 4.26 20.90 10.38
CA ALA A 154 2.89 20.43 10.58
C ALA A 154 1.87 21.52 10.34
N GLY A 155 0.65 21.10 10.02
CA GLY A 155 -0.46 22.01 9.80
C GLY A 155 -1.51 21.45 8.85
N PRO A 156 -2.67 22.12 8.75
CA PRO A 156 -3.72 21.72 7.83
C PRO A 156 -3.27 21.83 6.38
N VAL A 157 -3.67 20.85 5.58
CA VAL A 157 -3.33 20.74 4.15
C VAL A 157 -4.59 20.88 3.30
N LYS A 158 -4.47 21.60 2.18
CA LYS A 158 -5.45 21.58 1.09
C LYS A 158 -4.80 21.01 -0.16
N VAL A 159 -5.36 19.95 -0.69
CA VAL A 159 -4.79 19.25 -1.84
C VAL A 159 -5.39 19.82 -3.11
N VAL A 160 -4.55 20.13 -4.10
CA VAL A 160 -4.97 20.78 -5.37
C VAL A 160 -4.60 19.98 -6.62
N SER A 161 -4.01 18.79 -6.43
CA SER A 161 -3.62 17.86 -7.49
C SER A 161 -3.81 16.43 -7.03
N GLU A 162 -4.12 15.55 -7.98
CA GLU A 162 -4.13 14.09 -7.81
C GLU A 162 -2.93 13.43 -8.51
N GLY A 163 -1.90 14.20 -8.86
CA GLY A 163 -0.63 13.68 -9.38
C GLY A 163 -0.68 12.96 -10.73
N GLY A 164 -1.75 13.19 -11.53
CA GLY A 164 -1.96 12.51 -12.81
C GLY A 164 -2.49 11.08 -12.71
N PHE A 165 -2.65 10.54 -11.49
CA PHE A 165 -3.10 9.17 -11.26
C PHE A 165 -4.47 8.83 -11.88
N PRO A 166 -5.50 9.72 -11.84
CA PRO A 166 -6.79 9.43 -12.46
C PRO A 166 -6.71 9.21 -13.97
N ASP A 167 -5.81 9.93 -14.65
CA ASP A 167 -5.63 9.86 -16.10
C ASP A 167 -4.74 8.68 -16.50
N GLU A 168 -3.59 8.51 -15.84
CA GLU A 168 -2.63 7.43 -16.13
C GLU A 168 -3.21 6.04 -15.82
N TYR A 169 -3.98 5.92 -14.73
CA TYR A 169 -4.54 4.65 -14.26
C TYR A 169 -6.05 4.61 -14.42
N LYS A 170 -6.58 5.22 -15.49
CA LYS A 170 -8.01 5.28 -15.77
C LYS A 170 -8.67 3.91 -15.69
N GLY A 171 -9.76 3.82 -14.94
CA GLY A 171 -10.51 2.59 -14.70
C GLY A 171 -9.95 1.70 -13.58
N ILE A 172 -8.70 1.90 -13.17
CA ILE A 172 -8.07 1.22 -12.03
C ILE A 172 -8.03 2.13 -10.80
N TYR A 173 -7.59 3.38 -10.95
CA TYR A 173 -7.63 4.36 -9.87
C TYR A 173 -9.06 4.49 -9.31
N ALA A 174 -9.19 4.51 -7.99
CA ALA A 174 -10.43 4.86 -7.32
C ALA A 174 -10.17 5.51 -5.97
N THR A 175 -11.02 6.46 -5.64
CA THR A 175 -11.13 7.07 -4.31
C THR A 175 -11.94 6.17 -3.36
N PRO A 176 -11.78 6.34 -2.03
CA PRO A 176 -12.64 5.71 -1.03
C PRO A 176 -14.15 5.92 -1.25
N ALA A 177 -14.56 7.09 -1.74
CA ALA A 177 -15.96 7.36 -2.04
C ALA A 177 -16.48 6.48 -3.19
N GLU A 178 -15.68 6.34 -4.25
CA GLU A 178 -16.03 5.51 -5.40
C GLU A 178 -16.08 4.02 -5.06
N THR A 179 -15.11 3.49 -4.29
CA THR A 179 -15.16 2.08 -3.89
C THR A 179 -16.34 1.77 -2.99
N ARG A 180 -16.68 2.67 -2.06
CA ARG A 180 -17.89 2.53 -1.23
C ARG A 180 -19.15 2.48 -2.08
N ALA A 181 -19.28 3.38 -3.05
CA ALA A 181 -20.42 3.38 -3.98
C ALA A 181 -20.48 2.10 -4.83
N ILE A 182 -19.33 1.56 -5.26
CA ILE A 182 -19.24 0.28 -5.97
C ILE A 182 -19.77 -0.87 -5.08
N PHE A 183 -19.33 -0.93 -3.82
CA PHE A 183 -19.74 -1.98 -2.89
C PHE A 183 -21.24 -1.88 -2.55
N GLU A 184 -21.75 -0.68 -2.31
CA GLU A 184 -23.18 -0.45 -2.06
C GLU A 184 -24.03 -0.87 -3.25
N LYS A 185 -23.63 -0.49 -4.47
CA LYS A 185 -24.30 -0.92 -5.71
C LYS A 185 -24.28 -2.44 -5.90
N ALA A 186 -23.20 -3.10 -5.49
CA ALA A 186 -23.07 -4.55 -5.52
C ALA A 186 -23.84 -5.26 -4.37
N GLY A 187 -24.39 -4.51 -3.42
CA GLY A 187 -25.06 -5.04 -2.23
C GLY A 187 -24.10 -5.67 -1.21
N TRP A 188 -22.80 -5.33 -1.28
CA TRP A 188 -21.77 -5.90 -0.41
C TRP A 188 -21.67 -5.15 0.92
N THR A 189 -21.41 -5.90 1.99
CA THR A 189 -21.24 -5.39 3.35
C THR A 189 -20.00 -5.95 4.04
N ARG A 190 -19.63 -7.19 3.68
CA ARG A 190 -18.42 -7.86 4.12
C ARG A 190 -17.46 -7.96 2.95
N ILE A 191 -16.59 -6.97 2.81
CA ILE A 191 -15.57 -6.91 1.76
C ILE A 191 -14.20 -7.23 2.36
N ALA A 192 -13.45 -8.12 1.72
CA ALA A 192 -12.04 -8.34 2.00
C ALA A 192 -11.15 -7.60 1.00
N ALA A 193 -10.10 -6.94 1.50
CA ALA A 193 -9.11 -6.29 0.66
C ALA A 193 -7.86 -7.16 0.51
N PHE A 194 -7.45 -7.38 -0.74
CA PHE A 194 -6.20 -8.03 -1.10
C PHE A 194 -5.22 -6.97 -1.65
N GLN A 195 -4.11 -6.80 -0.96
CA GLN A 195 -3.06 -5.87 -1.39
C GLN A 195 -2.18 -6.49 -2.46
N THR A 196 -1.85 -5.75 -3.52
CA THR A 196 -0.79 -6.18 -4.43
C THR A 196 -0.05 -5.03 -5.11
N ARG A 197 1.21 -5.31 -5.49
CA ARG A 197 1.97 -4.55 -6.48
C ARG A 197 2.52 -5.44 -7.60
N ASN A 198 2.26 -6.74 -7.52
CA ASN A 198 2.74 -7.77 -8.42
C ASN A 198 1.57 -8.39 -9.20
N PRO A 199 1.84 -9.06 -10.33
CA PRO A 199 0.89 -9.99 -10.92
C PRO A 199 0.45 -11.06 -9.92
N LEU A 200 -0.74 -11.61 -10.14
CA LEU A 200 -1.31 -12.65 -9.29
C LEU A 200 -1.07 -14.03 -9.91
N HIS A 201 -0.53 -14.94 -9.11
CA HIS A 201 -0.35 -16.36 -9.45
C HIS A 201 -1.37 -17.21 -8.66
N ARG A 202 -1.34 -18.53 -8.80
CA ARG A 202 -2.36 -19.42 -8.20
C ARG A 202 -2.40 -19.39 -6.68
N SER A 203 -1.27 -19.08 -6.02
CA SER A 203 -1.25 -18.81 -4.58
C SER A 203 -2.14 -17.61 -4.22
N HIS A 204 -1.94 -16.46 -4.87
CA HIS A 204 -2.75 -15.26 -4.65
C HIS A 204 -4.21 -15.44 -5.08
N GLU A 205 -4.45 -16.15 -6.19
CA GLU A 205 -5.81 -16.56 -6.60
C GLU A 205 -6.51 -17.33 -5.48
N PHE A 206 -5.82 -18.31 -4.88
CA PHE A 206 -6.36 -19.13 -3.80
C PHE A 206 -6.68 -18.31 -2.55
N LEU A 207 -5.84 -17.33 -2.18
CA LEU A 207 -6.13 -16.39 -1.09
C LEU A 207 -7.44 -15.63 -1.34
N CYS A 208 -7.62 -15.10 -2.56
CA CYS A 208 -8.83 -14.37 -2.92
C CYS A 208 -10.05 -15.30 -2.96
N LYS A 209 -9.89 -16.54 -3.44
CA LYS A 209 -10.98 -17.55 -3.44
C LYS A 209 -11.44 -17.92 -2.04
N ILE A 210 -10.51 -18.15 -1.11
CA ILE A 210 -10.85 -18.35 0.31
C ILE A 210 -11.67 -17.18 0.84
N ALA A 211 -11.27 -15.95 0.53
CA ALA A 211 -12.00 -14.77 0.97
C ALA A 211 -13.39 -14.67 0.33
N VAL A 212 -13.54 -14.97 -0.96
CA VAL A 212 -14.85 -15.00 -1.66
C VAL A 212 -15.81 -16.01 -1.01
N GLU A 213 -15.35 -17.16 -0.54
CA GLU A 213 -16.23 -18.16 0.11
C GLU A 213 -16.84 -17.67 1.43
N VAL A 214 -16.18 -16.74 2.12
CA VAL A 214 -16.60 -16.31 3.47
C VAL A 214 -17.01 -14.84 3.55
N MET A 215 -16.97 -14.10 2.44
CA MET A 215 -17.25 -12.66 2.32
C MET A 215 -18.19 -12.39 1.14
N ASP A 216 -18.77 -11.19 1.07
CA ASP A 216 -19.66 -10.80 -0.04
C ASP A 216 -18.86 -10.53 -1.32
N GLY A 217 -17.61 -10.08 -1.18
CA GLY A 217 -16.70 -9.84 -2.28
C GLY A 217 -15.29 -9.47 -1.84
N VAL A 218 -14.37 -9.42 -2.81
CA VAL A 218 -12.98 -9.05 -2.61
C VAL A 218 -12.61 -7.86 -3.49
N ILE A 219 -11.93 -6.88 -2.91
CA ILE A 219 -11.23 -5.86 -3.69
C ILE A 219 -9.75 -6.25 -3.81
N ILE A 220 -9.30 -6.52 -5.04
CA ILE A 220 -7.88 -6.58 -5.38
C ILE A 220 -7.43 -5.14 -5.53
N HIS A 221 -6.70 -4.65 -4.52
CA HIS A 221 -6.34 -3.26 -4.37
C HIS A 221 -4.84 -3.08 -4.66
N GLN A 222 -4.56 -2.45 -5.79
CA GLN A 222 -3.23 -2.29 -6.34
C GLN A 222 -2.56 -1.02 -5.84
N ILE A 223 -1.28 -1.08 -5.49
CA ILE A 223 -0.49 0.13 -5.34
C ILE A 223 -0.22 0.71 -6.73
N LEU A 224 -0.55 1.99 -6.89
CA LEU A 224 -0.22 2.80 -8.05
C LEU A 224 0.92 3.74 -7.68
N GLY A 225 1.87 3.90 -8.58
CA GLY A 225 3.03 4.75 -8.37
C GLY A 225 4.18 4.32 -9.25
N LYS A 226 5.30 5.05 -9.13
CA LYS A 226 6.50 4.74 -9.89
C LYS A 226 7.00 3.33 -9.58
N LEU A 227 7.36 2.65 -10.65
CA LEU A 227 7.96 1.33 -10.65
C LEU A 227 9.41 1.43 -10.16
N LYS A 228 9.86 0.48 -9.35
CA LYS A 228 11.30 0.29 -9.14
C LYS A 228 11.91 -0.33 -10.39
N ALA A 229 13.22 -0.15 -10.59
CA ALA A 229 13.93 -0.86 -11.65
C ALA A 229 13.70 -2.39 -11.52
N GLY A 230 13.18 -3.01 -12.58
CA GLY A 230 12.79 -4.42 -12.60
C GLY A 230 11.33 -4.73 -12.22
N ASP A 231 10.53 -3.73 -11.79
CA ASP A 231 9.09 -3.90 -11.62
C ASP A 231 8.38 -3.98 -12.98
N ILE A 232 7.23 -4.66 -12.99
CA ILE A 232 6.42 -4.85 -14.20
C ILE A 232 5.55 -3.60 -14.43
N PRO A 233 5.53 -3.05 -15.66
CA PRO A 233 4.65 -1.95 -16.05
C PRO A 233 3.21 -2.14 -15.62
N ALA A 234 2.56 -1.02 -15.27
CA ALA A 234 1.23 -1.04 -14.70
C ALA A 234 0.19 -1.63 -15.65
N ASP A 235 0.27 -1.32 -16.94
CA ASP A 235 -0.57 -1.89 -17.99
C ASP A 235 -0.41 -3.41 -18.09
N VAL A 236 0.82 -3.93 -18.10
CA VAL A 236 1.11 -5.37 -18.10
C VAL A 236 0.55 -6.04 -16.84
N ARG A 237 0.76 -5.43 -15.67
CA ARG A 237 0.23 -5.94 -14.40
C ARG A 237 -1.30 -5.96 -14.39
N VAL A 238 -1.93 -4.89 -14.83
CA VAL A 238 -3.40 -4.78 -14.93
C VAL A 238 -3.95 -5.84 -15.87
N ASN A 239 -3.34 -6.02 -17.05
CA ASN A 239 -3.74 -7.03 -18.01
C ASN A 239 -3.61 -8.45 -17.43
N ALA A 240 -2.51 -8.75 -16.74
CA ALA A 240 -2.31 -10.04 -16.06
C ALA A 240 -3.36 -10.30 -14.97
N ILE A 241 -3.71 -9.29 -14.17
CA ILE A 241 -4.74 -9.41 -13.13
C ILE A 241 -6.13 -9.59 -13.76
N ASN A 242 -6.47 -8.81 -14.79
CA ASN A 242 -7.75 -8.93 -15.48
C ASN A 242 -7.90 -10.31 -16.14
N ALA A 243 -6.86 -10.82 -16.80
CA ALA A 243 -6.87 -12.17 -17.36
C ALA A 243 -7.14 -13.24 -16.30
N LEU A 244 -6.60 -13.10 -15.09
CA LEU A 244 -6.92 -13.99 -13.98
C LEU A 244 -8.38 -13.85 -13.52
N VAL A 245 -8.83 -12.61 -13.32
CA VAL A 245 -10.19 -12.33 -12.80
C VAL A 245 -11.26 -12.80 -13.78
N ASP A 246 -11.14 -12.43 -15.05
CA ASP A 246 -12.16 -12.67 -16.08
C ASP A 246 -12.35 -14.16 -16.39
N ASN A 247 -11.28 -14.96 -16.26
CA ASN A 247 -11.32 -16.39 -16.58
C ASN A 247 -11.59 -17.29 -15.37
N TYR A 248 -11.27 -16.85 -14.15
CA TYR A 248 -11.21 -17.76 -12.98
C TYR A 248 -12.05 -17.33 -11.76
N PHE A 249 -12.77 -16.21 -11.84
CA PHE A 249 -13.68 -15.75 -10.80
C PHE A 249 -15.11 -15.57 -11.32
N VAL A 250 -16.09 -15.80 -10.45
CA VAL A 250 -17.50 -15.55 -10.76
C VAL A 250 -17.71 -14.04 -10.84
N LYS A 251 -18.52 -13.59 -11.82
CA LYS A 251 -18.89 -12.17 -11.94
C LYS A 251 -19.47 -11.65 -10.63
N ASN A 252 -19.19 -10.39 -10.30
CA ASN A 252 -19.63 -9.76 -9.07
C ASN A 252 -19.12 -10.45 -7.78
N THR A 253 -17.90 -11.01 -7.81
CA THR A 253 -17.18 -11.45 -6.59
C THR A 253 -15.86 -10.70 -6.37
N ILE A 254 -15.27 -10.15 -7.45
CA ILE A 254 -14.02 -9.40 -7.43
C ILE A 254 -14.23 -7.99 -7.98
N VAL A 255 -13.63 -7.00 -7.33
CA VAL A 255 -13.40 -5.64 -7.85
C VAL A 255 -11.89 -5.40 -7.93
N THR A 256 -11.38 -4.93 -9.05
CA THR A 256 -9.97 -4.53 -9.22
C THR A 256 -9.86 -3.02 -9.24
N LYS A 257 -9.12 -2.44 -8.29
CA LYS A 257 -8.85 -0.99 -8.20
C LYS A 257 -7.43 -0.72 -7.71
N GLY A 258 -7.03 0.55 -7.67
CA GLY A 258 -5.73 0.96 -7.14
C GLY A 258 -5.73 2.35 -6.52
N TYR A 259 -4.68 2.63 -5.76
CA TYR A 259 -4.51 3.83 -4.95
C TYR A 259 -3.06 4.37 -4.97
N PRO A 260 -2.84 5.69 -4.82
CA PRO A 260 -1.57 6.35 -5.08
C PRO A 260 -0.69 6.45 -3.81
N MET A 261 -0.17 5.32 -3.32
CA MET A 261 0.66 5.30 -2.11
C MET A 261 2.06 4.77 -2.40
N GLU A 262 3.06 5.37 -1.77
CA GLU A 262 4.40 4.79 -1.74
C GLU A 262 4.59 3.84 -0.55
N MET A 263 5.15 2.64 -0.78
CA MET A 263 5.40 1.67 0.28
C MET A 263 6.50 2.14 1.25
N ARG A 264 6.29 1.83 2.54
CA ARG A 264 7.26 2.07 3.62
C ARG A 264 8.14 0.84 3.86
N TYR A 265 7.68 -0.32 3.43
CA TYR A 265 8.25 -1.61 3.80
C TYR A 265 8.24 -1.83 5.33
N GLY A 266 7.25 -1.26 6.01
CA GLY A 266 7.15 -1.25 7.48
C GLY A 266 6.56 -2.53 8.07
N GLY A 267 6.48 -3.62 7.30
CA GLY A 267 6.03 -4.93 7.72
C GLY A 267 4.77 -4.86 8.60
N PRO A 268 4.84 -5.27 9.87
CA PRO A 268 3.71 -5.23 10.79
C PRO A 268 3.04 -3.85 10.94
N ARG A 269 3.81 -2.77 11.05
CA ARG A 269 3.26 -1.41 11.24
C ARG A 269 2.57 -0.92 9.97
N GLU A 270 3.11 -1.28 8.81
CA GLU A 270 2.47 -0.96 7.54
C GLU A 270 1.22 -1.82 7.27
N ALA A 271 1.15 -3.06 7.79
CA ALA A 271 -0.07 -3.88 7.76
C ALA A 271 -1.24 -3.22 8.51
N LEU A 272 -0.96 -2.50 9.60
CA LEU A 272 -1.96 -1.70 10.30
C LEU A 272 -2.34 -0.43 9.52
N LEU A 273 -1.38 0.27 8.90
CA LEU A 273 -1.68 1.45 8.07
C LEU A 273 -2.58 1.06 6.88
N HIS A 274 -2.21 -0.05 6.25
CA HIS A 274 -2.99 -0.78 5.26
C HIS A 274 -4.43 -1.04 5.72
N ALA A 275 -4.64 -1.49 6.96
CA ALA A 275 -5.96 -1.70 7.51
C ALA A 275 -6.72 -0.37 7.67
N VAL A 276 -6.09 0.67 8.23
CA VAL A 276 -6.68 2.00 8.43
C VAL A 276 -7.31 2.53 7.14
N PHE A 277 -6.51 2.65 6.07
CA PHE A 277 -7.09 3.21 4.85
C PHE A 277 -8.07 2.26 4.18
N ARG A 278 -7.88 0.93 4.25
CA ARG A 278 -8.86 -0.02 3.68
C ARG A 278 -10.22 0.06 4.38
N GLN A 279 -10.24 0.34 5.68
CA GLN A 279 -11.48 0.69 6.37
C GLN A 279 -12.10 1.96 5.76
N ASN A 280 -11.30 2.99 5.47
CA ASN A 280 -11.77 4.18 4.77
C ASN A 280 -12.32 3.86 3.36
N TYR A 281 -11.72 2.93 2.62
CA TYR A 281 -12.26 2.42 1.35
C TYR A 281 -13.55 1.58 1.49
N GLY A 282 -14.02 1.30 2.71
CA GLY A 282 -15.23 0.52 2.98
C GLY A 282 -14.99 -0.98 3.20
N CYS A 283 -13.74 -1.41 3.32
CA CYS A 283 -13.40 -2.82 3.51
C CYS A 283 -13.59 -3.25 4.96
N SER A 284 -14.34 -4.32 5.16
CA SER A 284 -14.55 -4.93 6.48
C SER A 284 -13.41 -5.84 6.94
N HIS A 285 -12.64 -6.38 5.98
CA HIS A 285 -11.54 -7.28 6.24
C HIS A 285 -10.30 -6.92 5.40
N LEU A 286 -9.13 -7.21 5.93
CA LEU A 286 -7.86 -7.17 5.22
C LEU A 286 -7.25 -8.57 5.17
N ILE A 287 -7.01 -9.11 3.98
CA ILE A 287 -6.21 -10.33 3.83
C ILE A 287 -4.76 -10.03 4.25
N VAL A 288 -4.27 -10.73 5.27
CA VAL A 288 -2.89 -10.64 5.74
C VAL A 288 -2.22 -11.99 5.56
N GLY A 289 -1.31 -12.07 4.59
CA GLY A 289 -0.54 -13.28 4.30
C GLY A 289 0.78 -13.35 5.06
N ARG A 290 1.64 -14.27 4.61
CA ARG A 290 3.06 -14.33 5.03
C ARG A 290 3.79 -13.06 4.59
N ASP A 291 4.61 -12.50 5.47
CA ASP A 291 5.56 -11.40 5.18
C ASP A 291 4.90 -10.15 4.59
N HIS A 292 3.69 -9.83 5.08
CA HIS A 292 2.89 -8.73 4.57
C HIS A 292 3.59 -7.38 4.76
N ALA A 293 3.82 -6.67 3.65
CA ALA A 293 4.56 -5.40 3.60
C ALA A 293 6.01 -5.48 4.14
N GLY A 294 6.58 -6.68 4.23
CA GLY A 294 7.94 -6.88 4.67
C GLY A 294 8.98 -6.64 3.58
N VAL A 295 10.25 -6.66 3.99
CA VAL A 295 11.43 -6.56 3.14
C VAL A 295 12.57 -7.29 3.82
N GLY A 296 13.44 -7.94 3.04
CA GLY A 296 14.57 -8.70 3.58
C GLY A 296 14.14 -9.69 4.66
N ASP A 297 14.92 -9.76 5.73
CA ASP A 297 14.68 -10.63 6.89
C ASP A 297 14.40 -9.83 8.18
N TYR A 298 13.89 -8.58 8.07
CA TYR A 298 13.66 -7.70 9.22
C TYR A 298 12.44 -8.10 10.07
N TYR A 299 11.51 -8.89 9.52
CA TYR A 299 10.26 -9.24 10.18
C TYR A 299 10.02 -10.75 10.13
N GLY A 300 9.44 -11.31 11.19
CA GLY A 300 9.00 -12.70 11.18
C GLY A 300 7.87 -12.92 10.16
N PRO A 301 7.74 -14.15 9.62
CA PRO A 301 6.83 -14.45 8.51
C PRO A 301 5.35 -14.15 8.80
N PHE A 302 4.94 -14.10 10.08
CA PHE A 302 3.56 -13.82 10.48
C PHE A 302 3.45 -12.65 11.47
N ASP A 303 4.49 -11.85 11.63
CA ASP A 303 4.45 -10.74 12.59
C ASP A 303 3.41 -9.67 12.21
N ALA A 304 3.17 -9.51 10.90
CA ALA A 304 2.11 -8.65 10.38
C ALA A 304 0.69 -9.16 10.69
N GLN A 305 0.53 -10.44 11.00
CA GLN A 305 -0.73 -11.00 11.51
C GLN A 305 -0.85 -10.81 13.02
N LYS A 306 0.24 -11.08 13.76
CA LYS A 306 0.28 -11.03 15.23
C LYS A 306 0.05 -9.62 15.76
N ILE A 307 0.52 -8.59 15.07
CA ILE A 307 0.40 -7.20 15.54
C ILE A 307 -1.06 -6.74 15.73
N PHE A 308 -2.03 -7.34 15.03
CA PHE A 308 -3.45 -7.06 15.27
C PHE A 308 -3.95 -7.51 16.65
N LEU A 309 -3.22 -8.41 17.33
CA LEU A 309 -3.49 -8.83 18.70
C LEU A 309 -2.83 -7.92 19.74
N GLU A 310 -1.91 -7.06 19.32
CA GLU A 310 -1.12 -6.18 20.19
C GLU A 310 -1.74 -4.78 20.31
N ILE A 311 -2.64 -4.40 19.38
CA ILE A 311 -3.31 -3.10 19.41
C ILE A 311 -4.50 -3.09 20.39
N PRO A 312 -4.84 -1.94 21.00
CA PRO A 312 -6.01 -1.85 21.87
C PRO A 312 -7.31 -2.26 21.17
N ALA A 313 -8.19 -2.95 21.89
CA ALA A 313 -9.50 -3.32 21.35
C ALA A 313 -10.29 -2.07 20.90
N GLY A 314 -10.93 -2.16 19.73
CA GLY A 314 -11.67 -1.04 19.15
C GLY A 314 -10.81 -0.03 18.39
N SER A 315 -9.48 -0.21 18.32
CA SER A 315 -8.59 0.65 17.50
C SER A 315 -8.95 0.65 16.03
N LEU A 316 -9.46 -0.48 15.51
CA LEU A 316 -9.89 -0.67 14.13
C LEU A 316 -11.24 -1.40 14.12
N VAL A 317 -12.10 -1.05 13.17
CA VAL A 317 -13.34 -1.79 12.87
C VAL A 317 -13.07 -2.88 11.84
N ILE A 318 -12.22 -2.60 10.86
CA ILE A 318 -11.71 -3.60 9.93
C ILE A 318 -10.98 -4.71 10.68
N LYS A 319 -11.19 -5.95 10.25
CA LYS A 319 -10.56 -7.14 10.83
C LYS A 319 -9.49 -7.70 9.91
N ASN A 320 -8.43 -8.28 10.46
CA ASN A 320 -7.51 -9.09 9.66
C ASN A 320 -8.13 -10.46 9.33
N LEU A 321 -8.03 -10.85 8.07
CA LEU A 321 -8.29 -12.20 7.57
C LEU A 321 -6.94 -12.88 7.35
N ASN A 322 -6.46 -13.57 8.37
CA ASN A 322 -5.16 -14.24 8.34
C ASN A 322 -5.23 -15.49 7.47
N ILE A 323 -4.37 -15.55 6.46
CA ILE A 323 -4.18 -16.75 5.66
C ILE A 323 -2.70 -17.14 5.71
N ASP A 324 -2.46 -18.43 5.94
CA ASP A 324 -1.11 -18.98 6.08
C ASP A 324 -0.42 -19.09 4.71
N TRP A 325 0.84 -19.50 4.69
CA TRP A 325 1.61 -19.71 3.47
C TRP A 325 0.95 -20.77 2.58
N THR A 326 0.47 -20.33 1.42
CA THR A 326 -0.19 -21.18 0.43
C THR A 326 0.76 -21.68 -0.65
N PHE A 327 0.53 -22.90 -1.11
CA PHE A 327 1.30 -23.58 -2.16
C PHE A 327 0.44 -24.63 -2.86
N HIS A 328 0.84 -25.07 -4.05
CA HIS A 328 0.29 -26.29 -4.63
C HIS A 328 0.95 -27.51 -3.98
N CYS A 329 0.18 -28.51 -3.60
CA CYS A 329 0.69 -29.78 -3.09
C CYS A 329 0.24 -30.93 -3.99
N TYR A 330 1.21 -31.67 -4.53
CA TYR A 330 0.96 -32.75 -5.48
C TYR A 330 0.20 -33.92 -4.84
N LYS A 331 0.49 -34.28 -3.58
CA LYS A 331 -0.26 -35.31 -2.84
C LYS A 331 -1.69 -34.89 -2.50
N CYS A 332 -1.91 -33.61 -2.21
CA CYS A 332 -3.26 -33.09 -1.99
C CYS A 332 -4.03 -32.88 -3.31
N GLY A 333 -3.34 -32.91 -4.46
CA GLY A 333 -3.94 -32.67 -5.77
C GLY A 333 -4.39 -31.23 -6.01
N GLY A 334 -3.86 -30.24 -5.25
CA GLY A 334 -4.39 -28.88 -5.31
C GLY A 334 -3.68 -27.85 -4.44
N MET A 335 -4.26 -26.65 -4.40
CA MET A 335 -3.80 -25.57 -3.52
C MET A 335 -4.10 -25.91 -2.06
N ALA A 336 -3.13 -25.67 -1.19
CA ALA A 336 -3.27 -25.85 0.26
C ALA A 336 -2.48 -24.77 1.00
N SER A 337 -2.44 -24.86 2.33
CA SER A 337 -1.64 -24.02 3.21
C SER A 337 -0.94 -24.86 4.26
N LEU A 338 -0.01 -24.27 5.01
CA LEU A 338 0.63 -24.95 6.16
C LEU A 338 -0.38 -25.40 7.23
N ARG A 339 -1.58 -24.82 7.26
CA ARG A 339 -2.64 -25.23 8.19
C ARG A 339 -3.49 -26.38 7.70
N THR A 340 -3.51 -26.64 6.40
CA THR A 340 -4.42 -27.61 5.77
C THR A 340 -3.73 -28.76 5.06
N CYS A 341 -2.39 -28.70 4.90
CA CYS A 341 -1.59 -29.76 4.31
C CYS A 341 -0.49 -30.25 5.27
N PRO A 342 -0.45 -31.56 5.59
CA PRO A 342 0.58 -32.13 6.47
C PRO A 342 1.87 -32.56 5.74
N HIS A 343 1.90 -32.55 4.41
CA HIS A 343 3.01 -33.07 3.61
C HIS A 343 4.24 -32.17 3.61
N GLY A 344 5.45 -32.70 3.39
CA GLY A 344 6.71 -31.95 3.44
C GLY A 344 6.99 -31.11 2.19
N LYS A 345 8.18 -30.49 2.12
CA LYS A 345 8.59 -29.59 1.02
C LYS A 345 8.69 -30.31 -0.33
N GLU A 346 9.05 -31.58 -0.31
CA GLU A 346 9.15 -32.48 -1.46
C GLU A 346 7.84 -32.66 -2.23
N ASP A 347 6.70 -32.51 -1.54
CA ASP A 347 5.37 -32.64 -2.14
C ASP A 347 4.76 -31.29 -2.55
N ARG A 348 5.50 -30.19 -2.39
CA ARG A 348 5.00 -28.82 -2.54
C ARG A 348 5.72 -28.10 -3.68
N LEU A 349 4.96 -27.38 -4.51
CA LEU A 349 5.52 -26.48 -5.51
C LEU A 349 5.72 -25.08 -4.90
N LEU A 350 6.98 -24.71 -4.72
CA LEU A 350 7.42 -23.39 -4.27
C LEU A 350 8.42 -22.84 -5.29
N LEU A 351 8.07 -21.74 -5.96
CA LEU A 351 8.98 -21.03 -6.86
C LEU A 351 9.30 -19.65 -6.28
N SER A 352 10.58 -19.32 -6.19
CA SER A 352 11.02 -17.98 -5.83
C SER A 352 10.71 -17.00 -6.96
N GLY A 353 10.42 -15.73 -6.61
CA GLY A 353 10.17 -14.69 -7.63
C GLY A 353 11.37 -14.50 -8.58
N THR A 354 12.57 -14.71 -8.08
CA THR A 354 13.83 -14.74 -8.84
C THR A 354 13.80 -15.82 -9.93
N MET A 355 13.39 -17.05 -9.59
CA MET A 355 13.28 -18.14 -10.56
C MET A 355 12.14 -17.91 -11.55
N VAL A 356 11.01 -17.38 -11.09
CA VAL A 356 9.87 -17.04 -11.96
C VAL A 356 10.29 -16.03 -13.03
N ARG A 357 10.94 -14.93 -12.64
CA ARG A 357 11.41 -13.90 -13.57
C ARG A 357 12.41 -14.45 -14.58
N LYS A 358 13.39 -15.24 -14.13
CA LYS A 358 14.38 -15.88 -15.00
C LYS A 358 13.70 -16.76 -16.05
N THR A 359 12.78 -17.63 -15.59
CA THR A 359 12.05 -18.55 -16.47
C THR A 359 11.28 -17.77 -17.55
N LEU A 360 10.56 -16.73 -17.15
CA LEU A 360 9.80 -15.89 -18.08
C LEU A 360 10.71 -15.14 -19.07
N SER A 361 11.85 -14.60 -18.63
CA SER A 361 12.81 -13.90 -19.50
C SER A 361 13.53 -14.80 -20.49
N GLU A 362 13.70 -16.07 -20.14
CA GLU A 362 14.28 -17.10 -21.02
C GLU A 362 13.23 -17.71 -21.96
N GLY A 363 11.96 -17.30 -21.85
CA GLY A 363 10.85 -17.87 -22.61
C GLY A 363 10.48 -19.29 -22.18
N GLY A 364 10.92 -19.72 -21.00
CA GLY A 364 10.51 -20.97 -20.40
C GLY A 364 9.08 -20.92 -19.85
N ASP A 365 8.50 -22.11 -19.68
CA ASP A 365 7.14 -22.26 -19.16
C ASP A 365 7.14 -22.35 -17.63
N LEU A 366 6.12 -21.75 -17.02
CA LEU A 366 5.82 -21.95 -15.60
C LEU A 366 4.79 -23.08 -15.46
N PRO A 367 4.91 -23.96 -14.44
CA PRO A 367 3.92 -25.00 -14.19
C PRO A 367 2.51 -24.40 -14.04
N ALA A 368 1.51 -25.08 -14.60
CA ALA A 368 0.12 -24.65 -14.51
C ALA A 368 -0.38 -24.65 -13.06
N GLU A 369 0.24 -25.43 -12.18
CA GLU A 369 0.07 -25.47 -10.73
C GLU A 369 0.54 -24.17 -10.04
N PHE A 370 1.48 -23.45 -10.65
CA PHE A 370 2.01 -22.19 -10.13
C PHE A 370 1.24 -20.98 -10.67
N SER A 371 1.07 -20.88 -11.99
CA SER A 371 0.43 -19.72 -12.62
C SER A 371 -0.49 -20.14 -13.77
N ARG A 372 -1.56 -19.36 -13.98
CA ARG A 372 -2.52 -19.61 -15.07
C ARG A 372 -1.88 -19.33 -16.43
N PRO A 373 -2.08 -20.18 -17.46
CA PRO A 373 -1.45 -20.00 -18.77
C PRO A 373 -1.70 -18.62 -19.40
N GLU A 374 -2.91 -18.07 -19.24
CA GLU A 374 -3.29 -16.75 -19.76
C GLU A 374 -2.47 -15.64 -19.11
N VAL A 375 -2.24 -15.76 -17.80
CA VAL A 375 -1.39 -14.84 -17.03
C VAL A 375 0.06 -14.99 -17.48
N VAL A 376 0.57 -16.23 -17.57
CA VAL A 376 1.94 -16.52 -18.00
C VAL A 376 2.23 -15.93 -19.37
N LYS A 377 1.31 -16.09 -20.33
CA LYS A 377 1.46 -15.56 -21.69
C LYS A 377 1.65 -14.04 -21.72
N ILE A 378 0.88 -13.29 -20.91
CA ILE A 378 1.01 -11.83 -20.80
C ILE A 378 2.37 -11.46 -20.22
N LEU A 379 2.80 -12.16 -19.16
CA LEU A 379 4.08 -11.88 -18.52
C LEU A 379 5.27 -12.26 -19.40
N GLN A 380 5.22 -13.40 -20.09
CA GLN A 380 6.24 -13.83 -21.06
C GLN A 380 6.38 -12.80 -22.18
N ALA A 381 5.27 -12.32 -22.76
CA ALA A 381 5.31 -11.32 -23.83
C ALA A 381 6.04 -10.05 -23.38
N TYR A 382 5.80 -9.58 -22.16
CA TYR A 382 6.52 -8.45 -21.58
C TYR A 382 8.02 -8.76 -21.35
N TYR A 383 8.35 -9.88 -20.70
CA TYR A 383 9.75 -10.19 -20.40
C TYR A 383 10.58 -10.46 -21.66
N GLN A 384 9.97 -10.98 -22.72
CA GLN A 384 10.63 -11.20 -24.00
C GLN A 384 10.81 -9.92 -24.82
N SER A 385 10.06 -8.85 -24.54
CA SER A 385 10.24 -7.55 -25.20
C SER A 385 11.34 -6.70 -24.58
N LEU A 386 11.94 -7.12 -23.46
CA LEU A 386 13.03 -6.38 -22.81
C LEU A 386 14.35 -6.56 -23.58
N GLU A 387 14.96 -5.46 -24.00
CA GLU A 387 16.25 -5.45 -24.73
C GLU A 387 17.42 -5.89 -23.83
N GLU A 388 17.42 -5.47 -22.56
CA GLU A 388 18.32 -5.98 -21.53
C GLU A 388 17.63 -7.11 -20.75
N LYS A 389 18.09 -8.34 -20.96
CA LYS A 389 17.65 -9.48 -20.15
C LYS A 389 18.16 -9.29 -18.73
N VAL A 390 17.25 -9.35 -17.76
CA VAL A 390 17.58 -9.21 -16.33
C VAL A 390 18.68 -10.21 -15.95
N GLU A 391 19.85 -9.72 -15.53
CA GLU A 391 20.94 -10.57 -15.06
C GLU A 391 20.60 -11.03 -13.62
N ILE A 392 20.00 -12.20 -13.49
CA ILE A 392 19.46 -12.67 -12.20
C ILE A 392 20.52 -13.46 -11.43
N LYS A 393 21.15 -12.82 -10.43
CA LYS A 393 22.00 -13.51 -9.44
C LYS A 393 21.13 -14.37 -8.52
N LEU A 394 21.33 -15.68 -8.53
CA LEU A 394 20.65 -16.62 -7.64
C LEU A 394 21.26 -16.52 -6.23
N HIS A 395 20.47 -16.10 -5.23
CA HIS A 395 20.83 -16.22 -3.81
C HIS A 395 20.19 -17.47 -3.20
N GLY A 396 20.86 -18.09 -2.21
CA GLY A 396 20.48 -19.40 -1.62
C GLY A 396 19.06 -19.50 -1.04
N ALA A 397 18.38 -18.38 -0.75
CA ALA A 397 16.97 -18.37 -0.37
C ALA A 397 16.02 -18.81 -1.52
N ALA A 398 16.51 -18.95 -2.74
CA ALA A 398 15.74 -19.36 -3.91
C ALA A 398 15.32 -20.84 -3.90
N THR A 399 15.88 -21.68 -3.01
CA THR A 399 15.64 -23.14 -2.96
C THR A 399 14.50 -23.57 -2.02
N GLY A 400 13.85 -22.63 -1.32
CA GLY A 400 12.79 -22.98 -0.36
C GLY A 400 13.29 -23.50 0.99
N ASP A 401 14.59 -23.37 1.27
CA ASP A 401 15.19 -23.66 2.58
C ASP A 401 14.97 -22.52 3.57
N VAL A 402 13.70 -22.32 3.96
CA VAL A 402 13.42 -21.60 5.22
C VAL A 402 13.54 -22.63 6.35
N LYS A 403 14.43 -22.36 7.31
CA LYS A 403 14.54 -23.08 8.59
C LYS A 403 13.33 -22.80 9.48
#